data_AF-A0A5E4Q8Z4-F1
#
_entry.id   AF-A0A5E4Q8Z4-F1
#
_cell.length_a   1.000
_cell.length_b   1.000
_cell.length_c   1.000
_cell.angle_alpha   90.00
_cell.angle_beta   90.00
_cell.angle_gamma   90.00
#
_symmetry.space_group_name_H-M   'P 1'
#
loop_
_entity.id
_entity.type
_entity.pdbx_description
1 polymer ?
#
loop_
_entity_poly.entity_id
_entity_poly.type
_entity_poly.pdbx_seq_one_letter_code
_entity_poly.pdbx_strand_id
1 'polypeptide(L)'
;MVVSWYSVALLAATALGASIGPSDKQIVEKSFCGKVWITIHSPTLRLIGKSDIVDAIELNWDFSTCATIPTQIGLFMNKPTSWDNGLIVYPVETLEGYHITHVSLGEESLVGWDYGAGLRGPQCLWPYVAAGDHNNIQVINCLKIQPTWMEDNGDKINKLRIGELAVPGTHNAGAWRFDTEISTVSRDLFVLCQDRSIWAQLVYGIRYFDFRIAYYDFYPNVEDRYWLNHNLIRVRPLVPLLREIKSFLDSTKEYSLMLTIFPWASTSTTVHQSDRFMQVF
;
A
#
# COMPACT_ATOMS: atom_id res chain seq x y z
N MET A 1 28.31 -32.76 -5.97
CA MET A 1 27.80 -31.79 -6.96
C MET A 1 28.11 -30.40 -6.44
N VAL A 2 29.22 -29.82 -6.90
CA VAL A 2 29.69 -28.51 -6.46
C VAL A 2 29.01 -27.48 -7.35
N VAL A 3 27.98 -26.81 -6.83
CA VAL A 3 27.36 -25.68 -7.51
C VAL A 3 28.40 -24.56 -7.48
N SER A 4 28.88 -24.18 -8.66
CA SER A 4 29.87 -23.12 -8.83
C SER A 4 29.35 -21.81 -8.25
N TRP A 5 30.18 -21.11 -7.48
CA TRP A 5 29.88 -19.78 -6.93
C TRP A 5 29.45 -18.77 -8.00
N TYR A 6 29.90 -18.97 -9.25
CA TYR A 6 29.44 -18.18 -10.40
C TYR A 6 27.94 -18.34 -10.68
N SER A 7 27.36 -19.52 -10.44
CA SER A 7 25.93 -19.77 -10.67
C SER A 7 25.05 -19.13 -9.59
N VAL A 8 25.55 -19.03 -8.35
CA VAL A 8 24.85 -18.35 -7.24
C VAL A 8 24.90 -16.83 -7.43
N ALA A 9 26.04 -16.28 -7.85
CA ALA A 9 26.18 -14.86 -8.14
C ALA A 9 25.34 -14.41 -9.35
N LEU A 10 25.25 -15.24 -10.40
CA LEU A 10 24.42 -14.94 -11.57
C LEU A 10 22.93 -14.96 -11.23
N LEU A 11 22.47 -15.91 -10.40
CA LEU A 11 21.09 -15.97 -9.90
C LEU A 11 20.75 -14.78 -9.00
N ALA A 12 21.68 -14.34 -8.13
CA ALA A 12 21.49 -13.16 -7.30
C ALA A 12 21.43 -11.87 -8.12
N ALA A 13 22.22 -11.77 -9.20
CA ALA A 13 22.19 -10.62 -10.11
C ALA A 13 20.90 -10.57 -10.97
N THR A 14 20.30 -11.71 -11.30
CA THR A 14 19.02 -11.77 -12.04
C THR A 14 17.78 -11.66 -11.15
N ALA A 15 17.89 -12.00 -9.86
CA ALA A 15 16.80 -11.88 -8.88
C ALA A 15 16.72 -10.49 -8.23
N LEU A 16 17.76 -9.67 -8.38
CA LEU A 16 17.66 -8.23 -8.18
C LEU A 16 16.95 -7.65 -9.40
N GLY A 17 15.64 -7.86 -9.47
CA GLY A 17 14.78 -7.05 -10.33
C GLY A 17 15.15 -5.59 -10.13
N ALA A 18 15.32 -4.85 -11.23
CA ALA A 18 15.69 -3.45 -11.16
C ALA A 18 14.74 -2.75 -10.20
N SER A 19 15.22 -2.40 -9.00
CA SER A 19 14.44 -1.58 -8.09
C SER A 19 14.38 -0.21 -8.73
N ILE A 20 13.19 0.19 -9.10
CA ILE A 20 12.95 1.53 -9.59
C ILE A 20 12.91 2.41 -8.34
N GLY A 21 14.10 2.85 -7.92
CA GLY A 21 14.23 3.92 -6.94
C GLY A 21 13.66 5.23 -7.51
N PRO A 22 13.16 6.13 -6.64
CA PRO A 22 12.67 7.44 -7.07
C PRO A 22 13.74 8.17 -7.90
N SER A 23 13.31 8.90 -8.93
CA SER A 23 14.26 9.67 -9.75
C SER A 23 14.94 10.77 -8.93
N ASP A 24 16.16 11.17 -9.29
CA ASP A 24 16.96 12.22 -8.61
C ASP A 24 16.24 13.57 -8.48
N LYS A 25 15.13 13.78 -9.18
CA LYS A 25 14.30 15.00 -9.13
C LYS A 25 13.11 14.90 -8.16
N GLN A 26 12.92 13.77 -7.48
CA GLN A 26 11.79 13.48 -6.59
C GLN A 26 12.29 13.11 -5.18
N ILE A 27 13.19 13.94 -4.62
CA ILE A 27 13.80 13.72 -3.31
C ILE A 27 12.78 14.05 -2.21
N VAL A 28 11.88 13.10 -1.97
CA VAL A 28 10.88 13.12 -0.88
C VAL A 28 11.52 12.69 0.45
N GLU A 29 12.64 11.98 0.38
CA GLU A 29 13.42 11.49 1.51
C GLU A 29 14.73 12.26 1.64
N LYS A 30 15.28 12.36 2.85
CA LYS A 30 16.65 12.87 3.06
C LYS A 30 17.39 11.84 3.89
N SER A 31 18.52 11.34 3.40
CA SER A 31 19.38 10.46 4.19
C SER A 31 20.85 10.79 3.93
N PHE A 32 21.60 11.05 5.00
CA PHE A 32 23.07 11.09 4.94
C PHE A 32 23.69 9.70 5.12
N CYS A 33 23.02 8.82 5.89
CA CYS A 33 23.39 7.43 6.11
C CYS A 33 22.16 6.68 6.63
N GLY A 34 22.12 5.36 6.45
CA GLY A 34 21.01 4.54 6.94
C GLY A 34 19.67 4.90 6.30
N LYS A 35 18.60 4.36 6.88
CA LYS A 35 17.22 4.63 6.47
C LYS A 35 16.28 4.54 7.66
N VAL A 36 15.23 5.35 7.61
CA VAL A 36 14.05 5.22 8.46
C VAL A 36 12.83 5.10 7.58
N TRP A 37 11.81 4.38 8.03
CA TRP A 37 10.55 4.26 7.31
C TRP A 37 9.40 4.02 8.28
N ILE A 38 8.18 4.14 7.76
CA ILE A 38 6.95 4.01 8.53
C ILE A 38 6.18 2.81 8.01
N THR A 39 5.67 2.01 8.94
CA THR A 39 4.71 0.94 8.68
C THR A 39 3.49 1.16 9.56
N ILE A 40 2.37 0.56 9.17
CA ILE A 40 1.13 0.60 9.94
C ILE A 40 0.91 -0.78 10.53
N HIS A 41 0.88 -0.86 11.85
CA HIS A 41 0.70 -2.10 12.59
C HIS A 41 -0.79 -2.29 12.94
N SER A 42 -1.42 -3.27 12.28
CA SER A 42 -2.87 -3.55 12.37
C SER A 42 -3.16 -4.81 13.19
N PRO A 43 -4.26 -4.90 13.96
CA PRO A 43 -4.85 -3.94 14.91
C PRO A 43 -4.23 -4.13 16.31
N THR A 44 -3.79 -3.06 17.00
CA THR A 44 -3.04 -3.19 18.27
C THR A 44 -3.60 -2.39 19.43
N LEU A 45 -4.16 -1.20 19.20
CA LEU A 45 -4.54 -0.30 20.29
C LEU A 45 -6.01 -0.49 20.67
N ARG A 46 -6.26 -0.88 21.93
CA ARG A 46 -7.60 -0.81 22.53
C ARG A 46 -7.80 0.56 23.15
N LEU A 47 -8.69 1.37 22.58
CA LEU A 47 -9.06 2.64 23.17
C LEU A 47 -9.94 2.40 24.41
N ILE A 48 -9.54 2.93 25.58
CA ILE A 48 -10.31 2.77 26.83
C ILE A 48 -11.70 3.36 26.64
N GLY A 49 -12.75 2.54 26.85
CA GLY A 49 -14.15 2.94 26.71
C GLY A 49 -14.73 2.84 25.29
N LYS A 50 -13.94 2.41 24.29
CA LYS A 50 -14.42 2.05 22.96
C LYS A 50 -14.13 0.57 22.68
N SER A 51 -15.04 -0.11 21.99
CA SER A 51 -14.83 -1.49 21.50
C SER A 51 -13.85 -1.57 20.33
N ASP A 52 -13.44 -0.42 19.79
CA ASP A 52 -12.71 -0.33 18.54
C ASP A 52 -11.21 -0.55 18.78
N ILE A 53 -10.65 -1.52 18.04
CA ILE A 53 -9.20 -1.69 17.92
C ILE A 53 -8.74 -0.78 16.80
N VAL A 54 -7.78 0.10 17.09
CA VAL A 54 -7.20 1.02 16.09
C VAL A 54 -5.79 0.58 15.72
N ASP A 55 -5.36 1.02 14.54
CA ASP A 55 -3.99 0.85 14.06
C ASP A 55 -2.99 1.64 14.91
N ALA A 56 -1.72 1.30 14.76
CA ALA A 56 -0.61 2.03 15.36
C ALA A 56 0.45 2.33 14.31
N ILE A 57 0.96 3.56 14.30
CA ILE A 57 2.12 3.94 13.52
C ILE A 57 3.35 3.27 14.13
N GLU A 58 4.12 2.57 13.31
CA GLU A 58 5.37 1.93 13.66
C GLU A 58 6.54 2.64 12.96
N LEU A 59 7.51 3.07 13.76
CA LEU A 59 8.72 3.71 13.29
C LEU A 59 9.80 2.64 13.13
N ASN A 60 10.41 2.54 11.96
CA ASN A 60 11.42 1.54 11.68
C ASN A 60 12.74 2.21 11.29
N TRP A 61 13.85 1.55 11.60
CA TRP A 61 15.17 2.02 11.23
C TRP A 61 16.15 0.91 10.90
N ASP A 62 17.12 1.27 10.06
CA ASP A 62 18.30 0.49 9.72
C ASP A 62 19.45 1.48 9.49
N PHE A 63 20.37 1.51 10.45
CA PHE A 63 21.55 2.37 10.48
C PHE A 63 22.84 1.59 10.22
N SER A 64 22.75 0.39 9.62
CA SER A 64 23.91 -0.46 9.28
C SER A 64 24.96 0.24 8.39
N THR A 65 24.53 1.25 7.62
CA THR A 65 25.40 2.06 6.75
C THR A 65 25.90 3.36 7.39
N CYS A 66 25.55 3.63 8.66
CA CYS A 66 25.99 4.81 9.38
C CYS A 66 27.32 4.57 10.11
N ALA A 67 28.22 5.54 10.05
CA ALA A 67 29.45 5.53 10.85
C ALA A 67 29.16 5.72 12.36
N THR A 68 28.11 6.49 12.67
CA THR A 68 27.63 6.74 14.02
C THR A 68 26.12 6.50 14.06
N ILE A 69 25.66 5.71 15.03
CA ILE A 69 24.25 5.40 15.19
C ILE A 69 23.52 6.67 15.66
N PRO A 70 22.43 7.09 14.97
CA PRO A 70 21.52 8.10 15.51
C PRO A 70 21.06 7.75 16.92
N THR A 71 21.00 8.74 17.82
CA THR A 71 20.65 8.50 19.22
C THR A 71 19.15 8.55 19.48
N GLN A 72 18.38 9.08 18.53
CA GLN A 72 16.93 9.23 18.68
C GLN A 72 16.19 9.16 17.33
N ILE A 73 14.95 8.72 17.42
CA ILE A 73 13.98 8.64 16.32
C ILE A 73 12.68 9.33 16.75
N GLY A 74 12.03 10.07 15.86
CA GLY A 74 10.83 10.81 16.16
C GLY A 74 9.76 10.73 15.08
N LEU A 75 8.52 10.95 15.50
CA LEU A 75 7.32 11.05 14.69
C LEU A 75 6.88 12.53 14.61
N PHE A 76 6.54 13.02 13.42
CA PHE A 76 6.32 14.45 13.16
C PHE A 76 5.12 14.71 12.24
N MET A 77 4.27 15.69 12.58
CA MET A 77 3.09 16.05 11.76
C MET A 77 3.46 16.42 10.33
N ASN A 78 4.56 17.13 10.18
CA ASN A 78 5.04 17.70 8.93
C ASN A 78 6.53 17.41 8.78
N LYS A 79 7.07 17.75 7.60
CA LYS A 79 8.52 17.65 7.36
C LYS A 79 9.30 18.37 8.47
N PRO A 80 10.16 17.66 9.21
CA PRO A 80 10.74 18.21 10.43
C PRO A 80 11.90 19.17 10.12
N THR A 81 11.94 20.28 10.85
CA THR A 81 13.03 21.26 10.83
C THR A 81 13.86 21.25 12.11
N SER A 82 13.25 20.89 13.25
CA SER A 82 13.92 20.66 14.53
C SER A 82 13.21 19.58 15.33
N TRP A 83 13.86 19.06 16.37
CA TRP A 83 13.28 18.08 17.29
C TRP A 83 12.11 18.63 18.11
N ASP A 84 12.03 19.95 18.30
CA ASP A 84 10.91 20.61 19.00
C ASP A 84 9.58 20.44 18.27
N ASN A 85 9.61 20.10 16.97
CA ASN A 85 8.41 19.79 16.20
C ASN A 85 7.95 18.33 16.32
N GLY A 86 8.68 17.51 17.10
CA GLY A 86 8.39 16.10 17.31
C GLY A 86 7.13 15.91 18.13
N LEU A 87 6.20 15.10 17.64
CA LEU A 87 5.05 14.66 18.42
C LEU A 87 5.48 13.70 19.51
N ILE A 88 6.34 12.76 19.15
CA ILE A 88 6.94 11.77 20.05
C ILE A 88 8.35 11.48 19.57
N VAL A 89 9.29 11.35 20.51
CA VAL A 89 10.69 11.02 20.26
C VAL A 89 11.08 9.87 21.19
N TYR A 90 11.80 8.90 20.65
CA TYR A 90 12.27 7.71 21.35
C TYR A 90 13.79 7.59 21.24
N PRO A 91 14.47 7.08 22.28
CA PRO A 91 15.89 6.76 22.19
C PRO A 91 16.12 5.59 21.22
N VAL A 92 17.24 5.63 20.51
CA VAL A 92 17.70 4.55 19.64
C VAL A 92 18.99 3.98 20.23
N GLU A 93 18.98 2.68 20.51
CA GLU A 93 20.12 1.97 21.11
C GLU A 93 20.67 0.87 20.18
N THR A 94 19.94 0.54 19.11
CA THR A 94 20.27 -0.56 18.20
C THR A 94 20.50 -0.05 16.77
N LEU A 95 21.33 -0.79 16.01
CA LEU A 95 21.58 -0.51 14.59
C LEU A 95 20.31 -0.64 13.74
N GLU A 96 19.50 -1.66 14.03
CA GLU A 96 18.24 -1.96 13.35
C GLU A 96 17.17 -2.16 14.41
N GLY A 97 15.93 -1.80 14.08
CA GLY A 97 14.82 -1.98 15.01
C GLY A 97 13.57 -1.27 14.58
N TYR A 98 12.57 -1.36 15.45
CA TYR A 98 11.29 -0.70 15.29
C TYR A 98 10.73 -0.26 16.64
N HIS A 99 9.80 0.70 16.60
CA HIS A 99 9.05 1.14 17.76
C HIS A 99 7.59 1.35 17.37
N ILE A 100 6.67 0.63 18.01
CA ILE A 100 5.22 0.78 17.84
C ILE A 100 4.74 1.91 18.74
N THR A 101 4.18 2.97 18.14
CA THR A 101 3.69 4.13 18.88
C THR A 101 2.26 3.91 19.41
N HIS A 102 1.78 4.85 20.23
CA HIS A 102 0.36 4.92 20.62
C HIS A 102 -0.46 5.81 19.69
N VAL A 103 0.09 6.22 18.54
CA VAL A 103 -0.56 7.11 17.59
C VAL A 103 -1.15 6.29 16.46
N SER A 104 -2.45 6.43 16.25
CA SER A 104 -3.17 5.84 15.11
C SER A 104 -2.97 6.71 13.87
N LEU A 105 -2.94 6.07 12.68
CA LEU A 105 -2.88 6.79 11.41
C LEU A 105 -4.19 7.56 11.15
N GLY A 106 -5.32 6.95 11.49
CA GLY A 106 -6.65 7.52 11.31
C GLY A 106 -7.08 7.63 9.83
N GLU A 107 -8.06 8.50 9.58
CA GLU A 107 -8.47 8.86 8.22
C GLU A 107 -7.45 9.84 7.63
N GLU A 108 -6.73 9.36 6.62
CA GLU A 108 -5.65 10.09 5.96
C GLU A 108 -6.20 10.80 4.72
N SER A 109 -5.91 12.10 4.57
CA SER A 109 -6.15 12.82 3.32
C SER A 109 -5.07 12.44 2.31
N LEU A 110 -5.47 12.12 1.09
CA LEU A 110 -4.59 11.77 -0.02
C LEU A 110 -3.97 13.01 -0.70
N VAL A 111 -3.81 14.12 0.03
CA VAL A 111 -3.10 15.35 -0.39
C VAL A 111 -3.50 15.78 -1.81
N GLY A 112 -4.79 16.09 -1.96
CA GLY A 112 -5.37 16.55 -3.23
C GLY A 112 -5.87 15.44 -4.15
N TRP A 113 -5.58 14.18 -3.85
CA TRP A 113 -6.20 13.04 -4.54
C TRP A 113 -7.58 12.66 -4.01
N ASP A 114 -8.06 13.27 -2.93
CA ASP A 114 -9.37 12.96 -2.32
C ASP A 114 -10.57 13.32 -3.20
N TYR A 115 -10.41 14.30 -4.10
CA TYR A 115 -11.49 14.85 -4.94
C TYR A 115 -11.20 14.76 -6.45
N GLY A 116 -10.21 13.98 -6.86
CA GLY A 116 -9.80 13.82 -8.26
C GLY A 116 -8.29 13.70 -8.43
N ALA A 117 -7.80 14.06 -9.61
CA ALA A 117 -6.38 13.99 -9.94
C ALA A 117 -5.57 15.03 -9.14
N GLY A 118 -4.66 14.56 -8.28
CA GLY A 118 -3.73 15.41 -7.54
C GLY A 118 -2.40 15.62 -8.28
N LEU A 119 -1.38 16.06 -7.54
CA LEU A 119 -0.03 16.22 -8.12
C LEU A 119 0.55 14.85 -8.51
N ARG A 120 1.29 14.83 -9.62
CA ARG A 120 2.00 13.66 -10.10
C ARG A 120 3.28 13.43 -9.29
N GLY A 121 3.78 12.20 -9.30
CA GLY A 121 4.98 11.81 -8.59
C GLY A 121 4.72 11.38 -7.15
N PRO A 122 5.78 10.93 -6.45
CA PRO A 122 5.70 10.57 -5.05
C PRO A 122 5.42 11.81 -4.21
N GLN A 123 4.49 11.69 -3.27
CA GLN A 123 4.19 12.75 -2.31
C GLN A 123 4.25 12.20 -0.89
N CYS A 124 4.79 12.99 0.03
CA CYS A 124 4.66 12.70 1.45
C CYS A 124 3.24 12.97 1.91
N LEU A 125 2.70 12.00 2.64
CA LEU A 125 1.57 12.17 3.51
C LEU A 125 2.07 12.33 4.96
N TRP A 126 1.16 12.68 5.87
CA TRP A 126 1.40 12.42 7.28
C TRP A 126 1.25 10.91 7.50
N PRO A 127 2.15 10.23 8.25
CA PRO A 127 3.21 10.80 9.08
C PRO A 127 4.61 10.98 8.48
N TYR A 128 5.41 11.83 9.13
CA TYR A 128 6.86 11.94 8.93
C TYR A 128 7.63 11.26 10.06
N VAL A 129 8.77 10.66 9.72
CA VAL A 129 9.72 10.06 10.64
C VAL A 129 11.09 10.69 10.45
N ALA A 130 11.81 10.92 11.53
CA ALA A 130 13.19 11.41 11.48
C ALA A 130 14.09 10.72 12.49
N ALA A 131 15.36 10.59 12.16
CA ALA A 131 16.39 10.12 13.08
C ALA A 131 17.63 11.02 13.07
N GLY A 132 18.31 11.10 14.20
CA GLY A 132 19.54 11.87 14.34
C GLY A 132 20.05 11.91 15.78
N ASP A 133 20.90 12.89 16.05
CA ASP A 133 21.36 13.22 17.40
C ASP A 133 20.49 14.34 18.00
N HIS A 134 20.76 14.75 19.24
CA HIS A 134 19.99 15.78 19.95
C HIS A 134 19.96 17.15 19.24
N ASN A 135 20.96 17.46 18.43
CA ASN A 135 21.13 18.76 17.80
C ASN A 135 20.81 18.76 16.31
N ASN A 136 20.87 17.59 15.66
CA ASN A 136 20.81 17.49 14.21
C ASN A 136 19.97 16.30 13.73
N ILE A 137 19.04 16.60 12.82
CA ILE A 137 18.26 15.60 12.09
C ILE A 137 19.06 15.16 10.86
N GLN A 138 19.38 13.86 10.81
CA GLN A 138 20.27 13.28 9.81
C GLN A 138 19.49 12.52 8.73
N VAL A 139 18.38 11.88 9.11
CA VAL A 139 17.55 11.07 8.21
C VAL A 139 16.10 11.48 8.38
N ILE A 140 15.38 11.66 7.26
CA ILE A 140 13.96 12.02 7.21
C ILE A 140 13.28 11.14 6.17
N ASN A 141 12.14 10.58 6.56
CA ASN A 141 11.22 9.91 5.65
C ASN A 141 9.77 10.25 6.03
N CYS A 142 8.81 9.74 5.26
CA CYS A 142 7.38 9.91 5.45
C CYS A 142 6.63 8.71 4.87
N LEU A 143 5.37 8.56 5.28
CA LEU A 143 4.40 7.76 4.54
C LEU A 143 4.17 8.43 3.17
N LYS A 144 4.06 7.63 2.10
CA LYS A 144 4.00 8.16 0.73
C LYS A 144 2.86 7.58 -0.06
N ILE A 145 2.36 8.40 -0.97
CA ILE A 145 1.60 7.96 -2.13
C ILE A 145 2.47 8.05 -3.38
N GLN A 146 2.21 7.17 -4.34
CA GLN A 146 2.88 7.17 -5.64
C GLN A 146 1.86 6.92 -6.76
N PRO A 147 0.94 7.88 -6.99
CA PRO A 147 -0.20 7.69 -7.87
C PRO A 147 0.18 7.50 -9.34
N THR A 148 1.37 7.93 -9.77
CA THR A 148 1.81 7.87 -11.18
C THR A 148 3.10 7.09 -11.39
N TRP A 149 3.48 6.21 -10.45
CA TRP A 149 4.81 5.58 -10.45
C TRP A 149 5.13 4.79 -11.73
N MET A 150 4.14 4.18 -12.37
CA MET A 150 4.37 3.44 -13.61
C MET A 150 4.69 4.38 -14.76
N GLU A 151 3.92 5.47 -14.89
CA GLU A 151 4.13 6.47 -15.95
C GLU A 151 5.41 7.28 -15.71
N ASP A 152 5.67 7.69 -14.46
CA ASP A 152 6.89 8.43 -14.10
C ASP A 152 8.17 7.63 -14.37
N ASN A 153 8.06 6.30 -14.48
CA ASN A 153 9.15 5.40 -14.79
C ASN A 153 8.95 4.64 -16.12
N GLY A 154 8.10 5.16 -17.01
CA GLY A 154 7.75 4.53 -18.27
C GLY A 154 8.96 4.19 -19.15
N ASP A 155 10.00 5.04 -19.17
CA ASP A 155 11.24 4.79 -19.94
C ASP A 155 11.97 3.49 -19.54
N LYS A 156 11.80 3.06 -18.29
CA LYS A 156 12.34 1.82 -17.73
C LYS A 156 11.33 0.68 -17.82
N ILE A 157 10.07 0.94 -17.47
CA ILE A 157 9.02 -0.08 -17.33
C ILE A 157 8.49 -0.55 -18.68
N ASN A 158 8.30 0.35 -19.66
CA ASN A 158 7.64 0.03 -20.93
C ASN A 158 8.41 -0.98 -21.80
N LYS A 159 9.66 -1.30 -21.43
CA LYS A 159 10.49 -2.31 -22.09
C LYS A 159 10.39 -3.70 -21.46
N LEU A 160 9.78 -3.79 -20.28
CA LEU A 160 9.66 -5.01 -19.50
C LEU A 160 8.31 -5.66 -19.75
N ARG A 161 8.27 -6.99 -19.76
CA ARG A 161 7.04 -7.76 -19.67
C ARG A 161 6.50 -7.69 -18.25
N ILE A 162 5.20 -7.85 -18.08
CA ILE A 162 4.59 -7.84 -16.74
C ILE A 162 5.22 -8.89 -15.81
N GLY A 163 5.59 -10.06 -16.34
CA GLY A 163 6.26 -11.11 -15.55
C GLY A 163 7.69 -10.77 -15.10
N GLU A 164 8.24 -9.66 -15.59
CA GLU A 164 9.56 -9.12 -15.19
C GLU A 164 9.41 -7.96 -14.18
N LEU A 165 8.18 -7.57 -13.86
CA LEU A 165 7.87 -6.49 -12.92
C LEU A 165 7.47 -7.04 -11.55
N ALA A 166 8.01 -6.44 -10.50
CA ALA A 166 7.44 -6.55 -9.16
C ALA A 166 6.28 -5.55 -9.03
N VAL A 167 5.05 -6.03 -9.22
CA VAL A 167 3.85 -5.19 -9.18
C VAL A 167 3.12 -5.38 -7.84
N PRO A 168 2.89 -4.32 -7.05
CA PRO A 168 2.16 -4.43 -5.80
C PRO A 168 0.68 -4.71 -6.05
N GLY A 169 0.13 -5.61 -5.24
CA GLY A 169 -1.23 -6.10 -5.38
C GLY A 169 -1.96 -6.35 -4.08
N THR A 170 -3.28 -6.38 -4.15
CA THR A 170 -4.18 -6.52 -2.99
C THR A 170 -5.15 -7.68 -3.19
N HIS A 171 -5.14 -8.61 -2.23
CA HIS A 171 -6.05 -9.76 -2.16
C HIS A 171 -7.45 -9.34 -1.72
N ASN A 172 -8.50 -9.86 -2.37
CA ASN A 172 -9.89 -9.44 -2.14
C ASN A 172 -10.00 -7.92 -2.03
N ALA A 173 -9.51 -7.21 -3.04
CA ALA A 173 -9.28 -5.77 -2.99
C ALA A 173 -10.53 -4.95 -2.65
N GLY A 174 -11.71 -5.48 -2.95
CA GLY A 174 -13.01 -4.92 -2.56
C GLY A 174 -13.33 -5.01 -1.07
N ALA A 175 -12.61 -5.78 -0.27
CA ALA A 175 -13.02 -6.10 1.10
C ALA A 175 -12.45 -5.13 2.13
N TRP A 176 -12.64 -3.82 1.94
CA TRP A 176 -12.53 -2.82 3.02
C TRP A 176 -13.88 -2.54 3.67
N ARG A 177 -13.88 -1.86 4.82
CA ARG A 177 -15.06 -1.62 5.67
C ARG A 177 -16.34 -1.36 4.85
N PHE A 178 -17.36 -2.18 5.11
CA PHE A 178 -18.63 -2.18 4.41
C PHE A 178 -19.76 -2.69 5.32
N ASP A 179 -21.00 -2.35 5.00
CA ASP A 179 -22.17 -2.85 5.72
C ASP A 179 -22.64 -4.18 5.16
N THR A 180 -23.02 -5.08 6.05
CA THR A 180 -23.38 -6.46 5.70
C THR A 180 -24.34 -7.04 6.73
N GLU A 181 -25.02 -8.12 6.34
CA GLU A 181 -26.00 -8.82 7.18
C GLU A 181 -25.32 -9.69 8.26
N ILE A 182 -24.02 -9.99 8.11
CA ILE A 182 -23.24 -10.71 9.12
C ILE A 182 -22.82 -9.78 10.28
N SER A 183 -22.51 -10.37 11.44
CA SER A 183 -22.04 -9.60 12.59
C SER A 183 -20.74 -8.84 12.27
N THR A 184 -20.56 -7.69 12.93
CA THR A 184 -19.36 -6.86 12.85
C THR A 184 -18.09 -7.67 13.13
N VAL A 185 -18.14 -8.53 14.15
CA VAL A 185 -17.03 -9.43 14.51
C VAL A 185 -16.70 -10.40 13.38
N SER A 186 -17.71 -11.05 12.78
CA SER A 186 -17.48 -11.98 11.68
C SER A 186 -16.94 -11.28 10.44
N ARG A 187 -17.46 -10.08 10.13
CA ARG A 187 -16.96 -9.26 9.03
C ARG A 187 -15.50 -8.89 9.24
N ASP A 188 -15.17 -8.34 10.40
CA ASP A 188 -13.86 -7.77 10.67
C ASP A 188 -12.78 -8.85 10.83
N LEU A 189 -13.12 -10.05 11.28
CA LEU A 189 -12.16 -11.15 11.47
C LEU A 189 -11.99 -12.05 10.23
N PHE A 190 -13.02 -12.21 9.39
CA PHE A 190 -13.02 -13.25 8.35
C PHE A 190 -13.30 -12.74 6.94
N VAL A 191 -13.69 -11.47 6.79
CA VAL A 191 -14.08 -10.92 5.49
C VAL A 191 -13.22 -9.73 5.07
N LEU A 192 -12.93 -8.80 6.00
CA LEU A 192 -12.08 -7.66 5.67
C LEU A 192 -10.66 -8.11 5.33
N CYS A 193 -10.18 -7.67 4.17
CA CYS A 193 -8.81 -7.90 3.71
C CYS A 193 -8.04 -6.59 3.46
N GLN A 194 -8.76 -5.47 3.39
CA GLN A 194 -8.21 -4.16 3.10
C GLN A 194 -8.75 -3.15 4.10
N ASP A 195 -8.02 -2.07 4.34
CA ASP A 195 -8.45 -0.92 5.14
C ASP A 195 -8.85 0.27 4.26
N ARG A 196 -8.42 0.29 2.99
CA ARG A 196 -8.60 1.40 2.05
C ARG A 196 -9.48 1.08 0.85
N SER A 197 -10.10 2.12 0.27
CA SER A 197 -10.87 2.02 -0.99
C SER A 197 -10.00 1.70 -2.20
N ILE A 198 -10.62 1.32 -3.33
CA ILE A 198 -9.89 1.07 -4.59
C ILE A 198 -9.11 2.33 -5.02
N TRP A 199 -9.72 3.51 -4.94
CA TRP A 199 -9.08 4.78 -5.26
C TRP A 199 -7.85 5.01 -4.39
N ALA A 200 -7.98 4.85 -3.08
CA ALA A 200 -6.86 4.99 -2.17
C ALA A 200 -5.76 3.96 -2.48
N GLN A 201 -6.11 2.68 -2.68
CA GLN A 201 -5.15 1.63 -3.08
C GLN A 201 -4.39 2.02 -4.36
N LEU A 202 -5.09 2.54 -5.39
CA LEU A 202 -4.47 3.06 -6.62
C LEU A 202 -3.50 4.21 -6.35
N VAL A 203 -3.91 5.18 -5.51
CA VAL A 203 -3.10 6.35 -5.16
C VAL A 203 -1.84 5.96 -4.36
N TYR A 204 -1.94 4.98 -3.45
CA TYR A 204 -0.76 4.40 -2.77
C TYR A 204 0.18 3.62 -3.70
N GLY A 205 -0.28 3.26 -4.90
CA GLY A 205 0.55 2.63 -5.94
C GLY A 205 0.19 1.18 -6.28
N ILE A 206 -0.91 0.64 -5.73
CA ILE A 206 -1.40 -0.70 -6.10
C ILE A 206 -1.80 -0.74 -7.58
N ARG A 207 -1.38 -1.79 -8.29
CA ARG A 207 -1.67 -2.00 -9.72
C ARG A 207 -2.16 -3.40 -10.05
N TYR A 208 -2.34 -4.23 -9.02
CA TYR A 208 -2.90 -5.57 -9.14
C TYR A 208 -4.06 -5.77 -8.15
N PHE A 209 -5.26 -5.97 -8.66
CA PHE A 209 -6.45 -6.20 -7.83
C PHE A 209 -6.99 -7.62 -8.02
N ASP A 210 -7.15 -8.35 -6.92
CA ASP A 210 -7.92 -9.59 -6.86
C ASP A 210 -9.41 -9.26 -6.65
N PHE A 211 -10.20 -9.36 -7.72
CA PHE A 211 -11.65 -9.18 -7.72
C PHE A 211 -12.35 -10.54 -7.86
N ARG A 212 -13.05 -10.95 -6.80
CA ARG A 212 -13.94 -12.13 -6.78
C ARG A 212 -15.34 -11.70 -7.21
N ILE A 213 -15.71 -11.91 -8.46
CA ILE A 213 -16.96 -11.38 -9.03
C ILE A 213 -18.06 -12.45 -8.98
N ALA A 214 -19.21 -12.10 -8.42
CA ALA A 214 -20.44 -12.87 -8.49
C ALA A 214 -21.53 -12.12 -9.28
N TYR A 215 -22.45 -12.88 -9.86
CA TYR A 215 -23.61 -12.36 -10.58
C TYR A 215 -24.91 -12.72 -9.84
N TYR A 216 -25.80 -11.75 -9.69
CA TYR A 216 -27.06 -11.84 -8.97
C TYR A 216 -28.22 -11.42 -9.88
N ASP A 217 -28.90 -12.40 -10.48
CA ASP A 217 -29.95 -12.20 -11.49
C ASP A 217 -31.25 -11.59 -10.96
N PHE A 218 -31.46 -11.65 -9.64
CA PHE A 218 -32.63 -11.05 -8.98
C PHE A 218 -32.63 -9.52 -8.97
N TYR A 219 -31.50 -8.85 -9.26
CA TYR A 219 -31.50 -7.40 -9.41
C TYR A 219 -32.12 -6.98 -10.75
N PRO A 220 -33.07 -6.02 -10.75
CA PRO A 220 -33.76 -5.61 -11.97
C PRO A 220 -32.80 -4.97 -12.98
N ASN A 221 -31.92 -4.07 -12.53
CA ASN A 221 -30.93 -3.42 -13.39
C ASN A 221 -29.70 -4.30 -13.56
N VAL A 222 -29.21 -4.43 -14.80
CA VAL A 222 -28.04 -5.26 -15.13
C VAL A 222 -26.77 -4.79 -14.40
N GLU A 223 -26.58 -3.48 -14.27
CA GLU A 223 -25.41 -2.90 -13.59
C GLU A 223 -25.35 -3.28 -12.09
N ASP A 224 -26.50 -3.53 -11.47
CA ASP A 224 -26.61 -3.92 -10.06
C ASP A 224 -26.38 -5.41 -9.85
N ARG A 225 -26.27 -6.20 -10.93
CA ARG A 225 -26.12 -7.66 -10.84
C ARG A 225 -24.70 -8.11 -10.55
N TYR A 226 -23.69 -7.27 -10.81
CA TYR A 226 -22.28 -7.62 -10.63
C TYR A 226 -21.73 -7.12 -9.31
N TRP A 227 -21.22 -8.05 -8.49
CA TRP A 227 -20.74 -7.76 -7.14
C TRP A 227 -19.38 -8.39 -6.89
N LEU A 228 -18.58 -7.70 -6.08
CA LEU A 228 -17.45 -8.31 -5.41
C LEU A 228 -17.92 -9.12 -4.21
N ASN A 229 -17.36 -10.30 -4.04
CA ASN A 229 -17.63 -11.22 -2.94
C ASN A 229 -16.36 -11.56 -2.16
N HIS A 230 -16.55 -12.07 -0.95
CA HIS A 230 -15.54 -12.81 -0.22
C HIS A 230 -16.18 -14.12 0.23
N ASN A 231 -15.86 -15.21 -0.46
CA ASN A 231 -16.61 -16.48 -0.36
C ASN A 231 -18.11 -16.24 -0.64
N LEU A 232 -18.98 -16.65 0.29
CA LEU A 232 -20.43 -16.50 0.19
C LEU A 232 -20.93 -15.10 0.58
N ILE A 233 -20.06 -14.22 1.06
CA ILE A 233 -20.44 -12.90 1.54
C ILE A 233 -20.37 -11.90 0.39
N ARG A 234 -21.50 -11.26 0.11
CA ARG A 234 -21.60 -10.16 -0.82
C ARG A 234 -20.98 -8.90 -0.20
N VAL A 235 -19.97 -8.33 -0.86
CA VAL A 235 -19.17 -7.22 -0.32
C VAL A 235 -19.62 -5.88 -0.87
N ARG A 236 -19.51 -5.65 -2.18
CA ARG A 236 -19.87 -4.36 -2.81
C ARG A 236 -20.16 -4.47 -4.31
N PRO A 237 -20.92 -3.52 -4.90
CA PRO A 237 -21.15 -3.49 -6.34
C PRO A 237 -19.84 -3.29 -7.13
N LEU A 238 -19.68 -4.01 -8.24
CA LEU A 238 -18.47 -3.95 -9.07
C LEU A 238 -18.42 -2.69 -9.94
N VAL A 239 -19.54 -2.35 -10.58
CA VAL A 239 -19.60 -1.32 -11.62
C VAL A 239 -19.08 0.05 -11.14
N PRO A 240 -19.45 0.58 -9.96
CA PRO A 240 -18.89 1.84 -9.47
C PRO A 240 -17.37 1.82 -9.36
N LEU A 241 -16.78 0.69 -8.96
CA LEU A 241 -15.33 0.54 -8.82
C LEU A 241 -14.62 0.54 -10.17
N LEU A 242 -15.22 -0.07 -11.19
CA LEU A 242 -14.66 -0.02 -12.55
C LEU A 242 -14.66 1.41 -13.10
N ARG A 243 -15.67 2.22 -12.77
CA ARG A 243 -15.72 3.65 -13.13
C ARG A 243 -14.65 4.46 -12.39
N GLU A 244 -14.40 4.13 -11.13
CA GLU A 244 -13.35 4.73 -10.29
C GLU A 244 -11.96 4.42 -10.84
N ILE A 245 -11.70 3.14 -11.17
CA ILE A 245 -10.48 2.69 -11.85
C ILE A 245 -10.30 3.44 -13.18
N LYS A 246 -11.35 3.52 -14.00
CA LYS A 246 -11.29 4.24 -15.28
C LYS A 246 -10.91 5.72 -15.06
N SER A 247 -11.55 6.37 -14.10
CA SER A 247 -11.29 7.79 -13.79
C SER A 247 -9.84 8.01 -13.35
N PHE A 248 -9.28 7.06 -12.59
CA PHE A 248 -7.88 7.10 -12.19
C PHE A 248 -6.94 6.96 -13.40
N LEU A 249 -7.15 5.94 -14.25
CA LEU A 249 -6.32 5.71 -15.45
C LEU A 249 -6.36 6.91 -16.41
N ASP A 250 -7.55 7.47 -16.65
CA ASP A 250 -7.74 8.66 -17.48
C ASP A 250 -6.96 9.87 -16.91
N SER A 251 -6.87 9.97 -15.58
CA SER A 251 -6.20 11.08 -14.87
C SER A 251 -4.68 10.93 -14.81
N THR A 252 -4.17 9.70 -14.65
CA THR A 252 -2.74 9.42 -14.52
C THR A 252 -2.05 9.25 -15.87
N LYS A 253 -2.83 9.03 -16.94
CA LYS A 253 -2.37 8.62 -18.27
C LYS A 253 -1.61 7.28 -18.24
N GLU A 254 -1.90 6.44 -17.25
CA GLU A 254 -1.33 5.10 -17.19
C GLU A 254 -2.06 4.16 -18.14
N TYR A 255 -1.29 3.31 -18.82
CA TYR A 255 -1.78 2.45 -19.90
C TYR A 255 -2.11 1.03 -19.46
N SER A 256 -1.88 0.66 -18.19
CA SER A 256 -2.05 -0.72 -17.76
C SER A 256 -2.41 -0.84 -16.28
N LEU A 257 -3.53 -1.50 -16.02
CA LEU A 257 -3.88 -2.08 -14.73
C LEU A 257 -4.07 -3.58 -14.89
N MET A 258 -3.58 -4.37 -13.92
CA MET A 258 -3.81 -5.80 -13.90
C MET A 258 -4.98 -6.14 -12.96
N LEU A 259 -6.03 -6.73 -13.52
CA LEU A 259 -7.17 -7.22 -12.79
C LEU A 259 -7.20 -8.74 -12.85
N THR A 260 -7.24 -9.41 -11.70
CA THR A 260 -7.55 -10.84 -11.69
C THR A 260 -9.01 -11.01 -11.34
N ILE A 261 -9.74 -11.64 -12.25
CA ILE A 261 -11.15 -11.95 -12.09
C ILE A 261 -11.28 -13.41 -11.70
N PHE A 262 -11.84 -13.63 -10.52
CA PHE A 262 -12.32 -14.94 -10.09
C PHE A 262 -13.83 -14.97 -10.22
N PRO A 263 -14.39 -15.66 -11.24
CA PRO A 263 -15.83 -15.85 -11.32
C PRO A 263 -16.29 -16.78 -10.19
N TRP A 264 -17.17 -16.28 -9.33
CA TRP A 264 -17.84 -17.06 -8.31
C TRP A 264 -19.29 -17.32 -8.74
N ALA A 265 -19.61 -18.57 -9.11
CA ALA A 265 -21.00 -18.94 -9.37
C ALA A 265 -21.69 -19.30 -8.05
N SER A 266 -22.82 -18.65 -7.77
CA SER A 266 -23.64 -18.91 -6.59
C SER A 266 -24.46 -20.21 -6.69
N THR A 267 -24.42 -20.96 -7.80
CA THR A 267 -25.39 -22.05 -8.05
C THR A 267 -24.87 -23.31 -8.78
N SER A 268 -23.59 -23.69 -8.68
CA SER A 268 -23.22 -25.08 -9.02
C SER A 268 -21.94 -25.55 -8.32
N THR A 269 -21.96 -26.80 -7.86
CA THR A 269 -20.85 -27.56 -7.27
C THR A 269 -19.71 -27.87 -8.26
N THR A 270 -19.61 -27.15 -9.37
CA THR A 270 -18.62 -27.40 -10.41
C THR A 270 -18.30 -26.11 -11.16
N VAL A 271 -17.68 -25.15 -10.47
CA VAL A 271 -16.90 -24.11 -11.14
C VAL A 271 -15.44 -24.44 -10.92
N HIS A 272 -14.75 -24.81 -12.00
CA HIS A 272 -13.29 -24.78 -12.01
C HIS A 272 -12.84 -23.36 -11.61
N GLN A 273 -12.14 -23.25 -10.48
CA GLN A 273 -11.33 -22.09 -10.17
C GLN A 273 -10.33 -21.90 -11.31
N SER A 274 -10.69 -21.07 -12.29
CA SER A 274 -9.77 -20.62 -13.32
C SER A 274 -9.45 -19.17 -13.01
N ASP A 275 -8.22 -18.90 -12.58
CA ASP A 275 -7.67 -17.56 -12.48
C ASP A 275 -7.70 -16.97 -13.90
N ARG A 276 -8.52 -15.94 -14.12
CA ARG A 276 -8.49 -15.20 -15.38
C ARG A 276 -7.85 -13.85 -15.12
N PHE A 277 -6.64 -13.69 -15.65
CA PHE A 277 -6.00 -12.39 -15.76
C PHE A 277 -6.73 -11.58 -16.84
N MET A 278 -7.25 -10.43 -16.46
CA MET A 278 -7.75 -9.42 -17.38
C MET A 278 -6.83 -8.21 -17.29
N GLN A 279 -6.12 -7.92 -18.38
CA GLN A 279 -5.46 -6.63 -18.55
C GLN A 279 -6.52 -5.62 -18.97
N VAL A 280 -6.62 -4.51 -18.25
CA VAL A 280 -7.44 -3.37 -18.66
C VAL A 280 -6.48 -2.38 -19.34
N PHE A 281 -6.70 -2.17 -20.65
CA PHE A 281 -6.01 -1.18 -21.48
C PHE A 281 -6.81 0.13 -21.52
#